data_AF-A0A2D6CWC1-F1
#
_entry.id   AF-A0A2D6CWC1-F1
#
_cell.length_a   1.000
_cell.length_b   1.000
_cell.length_c   1.000
_cell.angle_alpha   90.00
_cell.angle_beta   90.00
_cell.angle_gamma   90.00
#
_symmetry.space_group_name_H-M   'P 1'
#
loop_
_entity.id
_entity.type
_entity.pdbx_description
1 polymer ?
#
loop_
_entity_poly.entity_id
_entity_poly.type
_entity_poly.pdbx_seq_one_letter_code
_entity_poly.pdbx_strand_id
1 'polypeptide(L)'
;MTAALMLTAAIAVAGPSAAAGEQDRWVFLFGYSLLNAEHVQAMEGIVERAGSSGYTGAVLGGVDRMSQQSSKYFEHLDRIAEACRVSGLELIPTLFSVGYGGSVLSHDLNLAEGLPVIDAPFRVAGRHARLASEEPVTIGNGDFETFDGDTFPGFAFHDEPGVVSFADADVAHGGRSCLRMEASATNEHGHARVMQVVDVKPRRCYRIRVWVRTEGLAPTSALRMMVLDEGRNLAPREFDVAATSEWRELTMLFNSQTSTSVRVYVGLWNGERGRLWLDDWSIEEVGLLNVLRREGTPVTVTNADGGVTYEEGRDYGRIEDPELSPWRAVRDSPPLRIPDGSRISDGDDLLVSWYHPMVVNRSQVTICMGEERIYEIMDREAKLLAEHLPSRTFLLATDEVRAGGSCEACRGRDMGELLGECITRQTEIIRRYNPGARIAIWSDMLDPHHNAHGDYYLVEGDFTDSWEHVPSDLLIAVWGGAPREDSLRFFADRGSPTLIACYYDADGLTQVQRWLDLARATPHVSGFMYTTWQRKYALLEEFSALVGSD
;
A
#
# COMPACT_ATOMS: atom_id res chain seq x y z
N MET A 1 27.00 51.54 -48.97
CA MET A 1 26.02 50.53 -48.56
C MET A 1 26.79 49.34 -48.03
N THR A 2 26.91 49.29 -46.71
CA THR A 2 27.77 48.40 -45.93
C THR A 2 26.95 47.17 -45.51
N ALA A 3 27.37 45.98 -45.91
CA ALA A 3 26.77 44.72 -45.51
C ALA A 3 27.38 44.28 -44.17
N ALA A 4 26.55 44.18 -43.14
CA ALA A 4 26.92 43.65 -41.83
C ALA A 4 26.62 42.14 -41.79
N LEU A 5 27.66 41.34 -41.61
CA LEU A 5 27.57 39.90 -41.31
C LEU A 5 27.16 39.76 -39.83
N MET A 6 25.95 39.26 -39.57
CA MET A 6 25.56 38.83 -38.21
C MET A 6 26.04 37.40 -37.98
N LEU A 7 26.98 37.26 -37.05
CA LEU A 7 27.46 35.99 -36.53
C LEU A 7 26.53 35.58 -35.37
N THR A 8 25.65 34.61 -35.58
CA THR A 8 24.85 33.99 -34.52
C THR A 8 25.71 32.99 -33.75
N ALA A 9 26.15 33.37 -32.55
CA ALA A 9 26.79 32.45 -31.61
C ALA A 9 25.73 31.53 -31.01
N ALA A 10 25.75 30.25 -31.39
CA ALA A 10 25.01 29.21 -30.70
C ALA A 10 25.70 28.93 -29.35
N ILE A 11 25.12 29.46 -28.27
CA ILE A 11 25.50 29.07 -26.91
C ILE A 11 24.83 27.73 -26.66
N ALA A 12 25.58 26.64 -26.83
CA ALA A 12 25.21 25.35 -26.28
C ALA A 12 25.25 25.47 -24.75
N VAL A 13 24.08 25.56 -24.12
CA VAL A 13 23.96 25.40 -22.68
C VAL A 13 24.16 23.91 -22.39
N ALA A 14 25.43 23.52 -22.26
CA ALA A 14 25.77 22.28 -21.59
C ALA A 14 25.36 22.44 -20.13
N GLY A 15 24.26 21.80 -19.74
CA GLY A 15 23.94 21.64 -18.33
C GLY A 15 25.13 20.95 -17.65
N PRO A 16 25.49 21.31 -16.40
CA PRO A 16 26.54 20.59 -15.71
C PRO A 16 26.02 19.15 -15.52
N SER A 17 26.59 18.22 -16.28
CA SER A 17 26.63 16.81 -15.92
C SER A 17 27.19 16.72 -14.50
N ALA A 18 26.66 15.81 -13.68
CA ALA A 18 27.39 15.38 -12.49
C ALA A 18 28.85 15.13 -12.91
N ALA A 19 29.80 15.65 -12.14
CA ALA A 19 31.22 15.43 -12.44
C ALA A 19 31.43 13.92 -12.55
N ALA A 20 31.89 13.47 -13.73
CA ALA A 20 32.19 12.07 -13.96
C ALA A 20 33.23 11.63 -12.91
N GLY A 21 32.81 10.82 -11.93
CA GLY A 21 33.69 10.28 -10.89
C GLY A 21 33.16 10.37 -9.44
N GLU A 22 32.08 11.09 -9.15
CA GLU A 22 31.55 11.16 -7.77
C GLU A 22 30.37 10.20 -7.59
N GLN A 23 30.49 9.29 -6.63
CA GLN A 23 29.47 8.28 -6.31
C GLN A 23 28.25 8.93 -5.63
N ASP A 24 27.03 8.50 -6.02
CA ASP A 24 25.81 8.95 -5.37
C ASP A 24 25.80 8.54 -3.89
N ARG A 25 25.64 9.50 -2.97
CA ARG A 25 25.45 9.23 -1.54
C ARG A 25 24.23 9.99 -1.06
N TRP A 26 23.10 9.29 -0.98
CA TRP A 26 21.82 9.92 -0.68
C TRP A 26 21.37 9.63 0.75
N VAL A 27 20.65 10.57 1.38
CA VAL A 27 19.94 10.33 2.64
C VAL A 27 18.44 10.47 2.41
N PHE A 28 17.66 9.50 2.88
CA PHE A 28 16.20 9.56 2.77
C PHE A 28 15.59 10.19 4.02
N LEU A 29 14.93 11.35 3.86
CA LEU A 29 14.27 12.10 4.93
C LEU A 29 12.87 11.52 5.22
N PHE A 30 12.81 10.27 5.63
CA PHE A 30 11.56 9.55 5.81
C PHE A 30 10.77 10.00 7.05
N GLY A 31 9.45 10.01 6.89
CA GLY A 31 8.49 10.12 7.98
C GLY A 31 8.32 11.53 8.54
N TYR A 32 9.01 12.55 8.02
CA TYR A 32 8.83 13.95 8.45
C TYR A 32 7.68 14.64 7.71
N SER A 33 7.18 15.75 8.28
CA SER A 33 6.09 16.55 7.69
C SER A 33 6.51 18.01 7.61
N LEU A 34 6.38 18.60 6.43
CA LEU A 34 6.61 20.03 6.20
C LEU A 34 5.55 20.93 6.87
N LEU A 35 4.47 20.40 7.42
CA LEU A 35 3.50 21.20 8.20
C LEU A 35 3.91 21.35 9.68
N ASN A 36 4.84 20.52 10.15
CA ASN A 36 5.34 20.52 11.51
C ASN A 36 6.72 21.19 11.58
N ALA A 37 6.84 22.26 12.38
CA ALA A 37 8.08 23.03 12.47
C ALA A 37 9.23 22.27 13.15
N GLU A 38 8.95 21.40 14.12
CA GLU A 38 9.97 20.56 14.77
C GLU A 38 10.51 19.51 13.80
N HIS A 39 9.64 18.96 12.94
CA HIS A 39 10.06 18.05 11.88
C HIS A 39 10.97 18.75 10.86
N VAL A 40 10.65 19.99 10.48
CA VAL A 40 11.49 20.79 9.58
C VAL A 40 12.86 21.06 10.20
N GLN A 41 12.90 21.47 11.48
CA GLN A 41 14.16 21.67 12.19
C GLN A 41 14.99 20.38 12.29
N ALA A 42 14.34 19.24 12.53
CA ALA A 42 15.03 17.95 12.54
C ALA A 42 15.62 17.59 11.17
N MET A 43 14.88 17.84 10.08
CA MET A 43 15.36 17.64 8.72
C MET A 43 16.55 18.56 8.39
N GLU A 44 16.51 19.84 8.77
CA GLU A 44 17.64 20.77 8.61
C GLU A 44 18.90 20.24 9.29
N GLY A 45 18.78 19.72 10.52
CA GLY A 45 19.90 19.12 11.23
C GLY A 45 20.44 17.83 10.59
N ILE A 46 19.57 17.00 10.00
CA ILE A 46 19.99 15.81 9.23
C ILE A 46 20.73 16.24 7.96
N VAL A 47 20.20 17.23 7.24
CA VAL A 47 20.80 17.79 6.03
C VAL A 47 22.18 18.38 6.31
N GLU A 48 22.34 19.14 7.38
CA GLU A 48 23.64 19.70 7.79
C GLU A 48 24.68 18.61 8.07
N ARG A 49 24.29 17.58 8.83
CA ARG A 49 25.15 16.42 9.14
C ARG A 49 25.51 15.64 7.89
N ALA A 50 24.55 15.42 7.00
CA ALA A 50 24.74 14.73 5.73
C ALA A 50 25.73 15.50 4.82
N GLY A 51 25.54 16.80 4.63
CA GLY A 51 26.47 17.64 3.85
C GLY A 51 27.89 17.61 4.41
N SER A 52 28.03 17.73 5.74
CA SER A 52 29.33 17.66 6.42
C SER A 52 30.01 16.29 6.31
N SER A 53 29.24 15.25 6.00
CA SER A 53 29.70 13.87 5.85
C SER A 53 29.91 13.44 4.40
N GLY A 54 29.74 14.35 3.43
CA GLY A 54 29.97 14.08 2.02
C GLY A 54 28.81 13.38 1.29
N TYR A 55 27.59 13.42 1.83
CA TYR A 55 26.42 13.05 1.03
C TYR A 55 26.27 14.03 -0.16
N THR A 56 25.62 13.58 -1.23
CA THR A 56 25.39 14.35 -2.46
C THR A 56 23.92 14.67 -2.69
N GLY A 57 23.00 13.97 -2.03
CA GLY A 57 21.56 14.17 -2.19
C GLY A 57 20.76 13.92 -0.92
N ALA A 58 19.67 14.65 -0.77
CA ALA A 58 18.65 14.44 0.27
C ALA A 58 17.32 14.14 -0.41
N VAL A 59 16.80 12.93 -0.21
CA VAL A 59 15.52 12.49 -0.79
C VAL A 59 14.40 12.87 0.16
N LEU A 60 13.41 13.62 -0.34
CA LEU A 60 12.26 14.11 0.43
C LEU A 60 10.97 13.45 -0.06
N GLY A 61 10.28 12.75 0.83
CA GLY A 61 9.00 12.10 0.54
C GLY A 61 7.80 13.04 0.62
N GLY A 62 6.72 12.69 -0.11
CA GLY A 62 5.40 13.32 0.06
C GLY A 62 5.27 14.73 -0.50
N VAL A 63 5.97 15.02 -1.59
CA VAL A 63 5.97 16.32 -2.29
C VAL A 63 5.20 16.27 -3.62
N ASP A 64 4.17 15.43 -3.68
CA ASP A 64 3.33 15.20 -4.87
C ASP A 64 1.90 15.76 -4.74
N ARG A 65 1.61 16.53 -3.67
CA ARG A 65 0.28 17.12 -3.35
C ARG A 65 0.29 18.64 -3.29
N MET A 66 1.08 19.29 -4.13
CA MET A 66 1.36 20.73 -4.12
C MET A 66 0.08 21.60 -4.11
N SER A 67 -0.94 21.26 -4.91
CA SER A 67 -2.17 22.07 -5.00
C SER A 67 -3.03 22.09 -3.72
N GLN A 68 -2.79 21.17 -2.79
CA GLN A 68 -3.53 21.03 -1.53
C GLN A 68 -2.76 21.57 -0.32
N GLN A 69 -1.59 22.18 -0.53
CA GLN A 69 -0.75 22.66 0.55
C GLN A 69 -1.03 24.10 0.95
N SER A 70 -0.75 24.41 2.22
CA SER A 70 -0.83 25.77 2.77
C SER A 70 0.42 26.60 2.45
N SER A 71 0.35 27.92 2.57
CA SER A 71 1.54 28.80 2.42
C SER A 71 2.68 28.40 3.36
N LYS A 72 2.36 27.95 4.58
CA LYS A 72 3.34 27.47 5.57
C LYS A 72 4.12 26.25 5.07
N TYR A 73 3.46 25.36 4.30
CA TYR A 73 4.15 24.22 3.70
C TYR A 73 5.25 24.69 2.75
N PHE A 74 4.93 25.66 1.88
CA PHE A 74 5.89 26.18 0.91
C PHE A 74 7.04 26.95 1.58
N GLU A 75 6.76 27.75 2.61
CA GLU A 75 7.80 28.38 3.43
C GLU A 75 8.77 27.34 4.02
N HIS A 76 8.25 26.23 4.51
CA HIS A 76 9.07 25.15 5.05
C HIS A 76 9.79 24.34 3.97
N LEU A 77 9.20 24.17 2.78
CA LEU A 77 9.87 23.58 1.63
C LEU A 77 11.07 24.42 1.20
N ASP A 78 10.90 25.74 1.11
CA ASP A 78 11.97 26.69 0.78
C ASP A 78 13.13 26.60 1.79
N ARG A 79 12.80 26.46 3.09
CA ARG A 79 13.81 26.25 4.14
C ARG A 79 14.63 24.97 3.95
N ILE A 80 13.97 23.85 3.65
CA ILE A 80 14.68 22.58 3.40
C ILE A 80 15.51 22.67 2.12
N ALA A 81 14.98 23.29 1.06
CA ALA A 81 15.73 23.51 -0.18
C ALA A 81 16.98 24.37 0.07
N GLU A 82 16.86 25.44 0.85
CA GLU A 82 17.99 26.30 1.22
C GLU A 82 19.00 25.57 2.10
N ALA A 83 18.55 24.78 3.08
CA ALA A 83 19.44 23.95 3.90
C ALA A 83 20.24 22.98 3.02
N CYS A 84 19.59 22.28 2.08
CA CYS A 84 20.27 21.38 1.15
C CYS A 84 21.29 22.15 0.30
N ARG A 85 20.91 23.31 -0.25
CA ARG A 85 21.80 24.15 -1.05
C ARG A 85 23.04 24.60 -0.28
N VAL A 86 22.89 25.05 0.96
CA VAL A 86 24.00 25.46 1.84
C VAL A 86 24.90 24.28 2.20
N SER A 87 24.31 23.10 2.40
CA SER A 87 25.01 21.86 2.71
C SER A 87 25.58 21.13 1.48
N GLY A 88 25.41 21.68 0.27
CA GLY A 88 25.92 21.08 -0.97
C GLY A 88 25.16 19.83 -1.43
N LEU A 89 23.93 19.61 -0.94
CA LEU A 89 23.08 18.49 -1.31
C LEU A 89 22.08 18.88 -2.40
N GLU A 90 21.83 17.98 -3.35
CA GLU A 90 20.63 18.07 -4.18
C GLU A 90 19.39 17.68 -3.36
N LEU A 91 18.32 18.48 -3.42
CA LEU A 91 17.01 18.09 -2.88
C LEU A 91 16.24 17.29 -3.94
N ILE A 92 16.02 16.00 -3.65
CA ILE A 92 15.45 15.00 -4.58
C ILE A 92 14.02 14.69 -4.15
N PRO A 93 12.99 15.22 -4.83
CA PRO A 93 11.60 14.93 -4.51
C PRO A 93 11.21 13.48 -4.85
N THR A 94 10.40 12.87 -3.98
CA THR A 94 9.74 11.59 -4.25
C THR A 94 8.28 11.80 -4.63
N LEU A 95 7.83 11.19 -5.74
CA LEU A 95 6.51 11.47 -6.32
C LEU A 95 5.78 10.21 -6.81
N PHE A 96 4.47 10.37 -7.01
CA PHE A 96 3.61 9.46 -7.78
C PHE A 96 3.52 8.04 -7.24
N SER A 97 3.17 7.93 -5.95
CA SER A 97 3.01 6.61 -5.37
C SER A 97 1.78 5.87 -5.92
N VAL A 98 2.03 4.76 -6.60
CA VAL A 98 0.98 3.87 -7.12
C VAL A 98 0.52 2.91 -6.03
N GLY A 99 1.46 2.20 -5.40
CA GLY A 99 1.16 1.20 -4.36
C GLY A 99 0.38 1.78 -3.18
N TYR A 100 0.74 2.99 -2.73
CA TYR A 100 0.11 3.70 -1.61
C TYR A 100 -0.91 4.77 -2.02
N GLY A 101 -1.07 5.01 -3.33
CA GLY A 101 -2.02 5.95 -3.93
C GLY A 101 -1.70 7.43 -3.77
N GLY A 102 -0.70 7.80 -2.96
CA GLY A 102 -0.04 9.11 -2.93
C GLY A 102 -0.99 10.30 -3.04
N SER A 103 -0.64 11.28 -3.88
CA SER A 103 -1.50 12.43 -4.20
C SER A 103 -2.85 12.10 -4.79
N VAL A 104 -2.91 11.08 -5.64
CA VAL A 104 -4.12 10.71 -6.38
C VAL A 104 -5.30 10.48 -5.44
N LEU A 105 -5.11 9.73 -4.35
CA LEU A 105 -6.21 9.42 -3.42
C LEU A 105 -6.63 10.59 -2.52
N SER A 106 -5.85 11.66 -2.33
CA SER A 106 -6.38 12.87 -1.67
C SER A 106 -7.17 13.77 -2.60
N HIS A 107 -6.98 13.63 -3.91
CA HIS A 107 -7.80 14.32 -4.89
C HIS A 107 -9.11 13.59 -5.12
N ASP A 108 -9.05 12.27 -5.27
CA ASP A 108 -10.23 11.46 -5.51
C ASP A 108 -10.02 10.01 -5.06
N LEU A 109 -10.75 9.60 -4.01
CA LEU A 109 -10.74 8.22 -3.52
C LEU A 109 -11.35 7.24 -4.52
N ASN A 110 -12.13 7.73 -5.50
CA ASN A 110 -12.66 6.88 -6.56
C ASN A 110 -11.59 6.38 -7.51
N LEU A 111 -10.32 6.76 -7.40
CA LEU A 111 -9.23 6.29 -8.27
C LEU A 111 -8.47 5.07 -7.73
N ALA A 112 -8.85 4.57 -6.55
CA ALA A 112 -8.31 3.33 -5.98
C ALA A 112 -8.57 2.11 -6.90
N GLU A 113 -7.70 1.11 -6.89
CA GLU A 113 -7.97 -0.17 -7.54
C GLU A 113 -9.28 -0.76 -7.01
N GLY A 114 -10.14 -1.22 -7.92
CA GLY A 114 -11.47 -1.71 -7.59
C GLY A 114 -11.56 -3.22 -7.72
N LEU A 115 -11.80 -3.91 -6.61
CA LEU A 115 -12.14 -5.33 -6.64
C LEU A 115 -13.64 -5.47 -6.92
N PRO A 116 -14.04 -6.30 -7.90
CA PRO A 116 -15.44 -6.47 -8.26
C PRO A 116 -16.25 -7.22 -7.19
N VAL A 117 -17.47 -6.75 -6.97
CA VAL A 117 -18.59 -7.51 -6.41
C VAL A 117 -19.60 -7.71 -7.52
N ILE A 118 -19.92 -8.96 -7.88
CA ILE A 118 -20.69 -9.28 -9.10
C ILE A 118 -21.98 -10.00 -8.78
N ASP A 119 -23.12 -9.35 -9.01
CA ASP A 119 -24.48 -9.87 -8.90
C ASP A 119 -24.93 -10.14 -7.46
N ALA A 120 -24.63 -9.24 -6.52
CA ALA A 120 -25.03 -9.43 -5.13
C ALA A 120 -26.54 -9.34 -4.98
N PRO A 121 -27.17 -10.24 -4.22
CA PRO A 121 -28.62 -10.29 -4.10
C PRO A 121 -29.11 -9.13 -3.21
N PHE A 122 -30.03 -8.33 -3.72
CA PHE A 122 -30.68 -7.24 -2.99
C PHE A 122 -32.19 -7.45 -2.99
N ARG A 123 -32.82 -7.25 -1.83
CA ARG A 123 -34.28 -7.29 -1.66
C ARG A 123 -34.81 -5.88 -1.47
N VAL A 124 -35.84 -5.51 -2.23
CA VAL A 124 -36.54 -4.24 -2.07
C VAL A 124 -37.54 -4.34 -0.91
N ALA A 125 -37.45 -3.37 0.00
CA ALA A 125 -38.41 -3.14 1.09
C ALA A 125 -38.81 -1.65 1.09
N GLY A 126 -40.05 -1.39 0.69
CA GLY A 126 -40.57 -0.06 0.43
C GLY A 126 -39.82 0.62 -0.71
N ARG A 127 -39.03 1.66 -0.39
CA ARG A 127 -38.25 2.46 -1.36
C ARG A 127 -36.75 2.27 -1.24
N HIS A 128 -36.34 1.20 -0.56
CA HIS A 128 -34.94 0.89 -0.34
C HIS A 128 -34.69 -0.58 -0.65
N ALA A 129 -33.62 -0.89 -1.37
CA ALA A 129 -33.12 -2.25 -1.48
C ALA A 129 -31.87 -2.42 -0.61
N ARG A 130 -31.75 -3.57 0.06
CA ARG A 130 -30.60 -3.94 0.88
C ARG A 130 -30.13 -5.32 0.50
N LEU A 131 -28.85 -5.60 0.76
CA LEU A 131 -28.28 -6.92 0.60
C LEU A 131 -29.17 -7.95 1.31
N ALA A 132 -29.54 -9.01 0.60
CA ALA A 132 -30.35 -10.11 1.07
C ALA A 132 -29.57 -11.40 0.80
N SER A 133 -28.67 -11.74 1.70
CA SER A 133 -27.88 -12.97 1.58
C SER A 133 -28.81 -14.18 1.77
N GLU A 134 -28.90 -15.05 0.77
CA GLU A 134 -29.75 -16.25 0.79
C GLU A 134 -29.27 -17.27 1.84
N GLU A 135 -27.95 -17.33 2.04
CA GLU A 135 -27.26 -18.20 2.99
C GLU A 135 -26.29 -17.35 3.82
N PRO A 136 -26.73 -16.80 4.97
CA PRO A 136 -25.88 -15.95 5.79
C PRO A 136 -24.62 -16.70 6.22
N VAL A 137 -23.47 -16.17 5.84
CA VAL A 137 -22.18 -16.68 6.27
C VAL A 137 -22.00 -16.39 7.76
N THR A 138 -21.51 -17.35 8.53
CA THR A 138 -21.32 -17.22 9.99
C THR A 138 -20.03 -17.90 10.46
N ILE A 139 -19.51 -17.45 11.59
CA ILE A 139 -18.49 -18.17 12.37
C ILE A 139 -19.23 -19.01 13.40
N GLY A 140 -19.02 -20.32 13.40
CA GLY A 140 -19.60 -21.20 14.41
C GLY A 140 -18.93 -21.01 15.78
N ASN A 141 -19.70 -20.91 16.86
CA ASN A 141 -19.14 -20.74 18.23
C ASN A 141 -18.14 -19.56 18.33
N GLY A 142 -18.39 -18.48 17.60
CA GLY A 142 -17.55 -17.27 17.61
C GLY A 142 -17.65 -16.44 18.88
N ASP A 143 -18.69 -16.67 19.69
CA ASP A 143 -18.86 -16.15 21.06
C ASP A 143 -18.08 -16.99 22.09
N PHE A 144 -17.49 -18.11 21.68
CA PHE A 144 -16.70 -19.02 22.52
C PHE A 144 -17.44 -19.53 23.78
N GLU A 145 -18.78 -19.57 23.77
CA GLU A 145 -19.60 -20.00 24.91
C GLU A 145 -19.68 -21.52 25.07
N THR A 146 -19.35 -22.27 24.02
CA THR A 146 -19.36 -23.72 24.03
C THR A 146 -17.93 -24.24 24.06
N PHE A 147 -17.58 -24.99 25.10
CA PHE A 147 -16.27 -25.65 25.24
C PHE A 147 -16.33 -26.89 26.14
N ASP A 148 -15.38 -27.81 25.97
CA ASP A 148 -15.12 -28.95 26.85
C ASP A 148 -13.66 -28.91 27.31
N GLY A 149 -13.43 -28.61 28.59
CA GLY A 149 -12.10 -28.21 29.08
C GLY A 149 -11.62 -26.93 28.37
N ASP A 150 -10.47 -27.01 27.70
CA ASP A 150 -9.92 -25.91 26.89
C ASP A 150 -10.21 -26.07 25.39
N THR A 151 -11.05 -27.04 24.98
CA THR A 151 -11.35 -27.31 23.57
C THR A 151 -12.65 -26.65 23.14
N PHE A 152 -12.59 -25.84 22.08
CA PHE A 152 -13.76 -25.19 21.46
C PHE A 152 -14.21 -25.97 20.21
N PRO A 153 -15.41 -26.57 20.19
CA PRO A 153 -15.98 -27.18 18.99
C PRO A 153 -16.31 -26.12 17.93
N GLY A 154 -16.38 -26.54 16.66
CA GLY A 154 -16.70 -25.69 15.52
C GLY A 154 -15.49 -25.18 14.73
N PHE A 155 -14.27 -25.31 15.28
CA PHE A 155 -13.03 -24.90 14.62
C PHE A 155 -12.37 -26.08 13.92
N ALA A 156 -12.04 -25.91 12.64
CA ALA A 156 -11.30 -26.92 11.86
C ALA A 156 -9.82 -27.00 12.30
N PHE A 157 -9.35 -25.97 12.99
CA PHE A 157 -7.99 -25.89 13.50
C PHE A 157 -7.97 -25.08 14.80
N HIS A 158 -7.24 -25.59 15.79
CA HIS A 158 -7.09 -25.00 17.11
C HIS A 158 -5.75 -25.45 17.71
N ASP A 159 -4.79 -24.53 17.88
CA ASP A 159 -3.46 -24.86 18.40
C ASP A 159 -3.51 -25.20 19.89
N GLU A 160 -3.04 -26.41 20.23
CA GLU A 160 -2.73 -26.94 21.58
C GLU A 160 -3.64 -26.47 22.75
N PRO A 161 -4.91 -26.89 22.78
CA PRO A 161 -5.83 -26.67 23.91
C PRO A 161 -5.23 -27.06 25.26
N GLY A 162 -5.29 -26.16 26.25
CA GLY A 162 -4.75 -26.34 27.60
C GLY A 162 -3.24 -26.11 27.71
N VAL A 163 -2.57 -25.73 26.61
CA VAL A 163 -1.13 -25.37 26.60
C VAL A 163 -0.92 -23.94 26.16
N VAL A 164 -1.49 -23.54 25.01
CA VAL A 164 -1.37 -22.18 24.46
C VAL A 164 -2.72 -21.50 24.25
N SER A 165 -3.82 -22.25 24.38
CA SER A 165 -5.20 -21.79 24.21
C SER A 165 -6.06 -22.34 25.34
N PHE A 166 -6.94 -21.50 25.90
CA PHE A 166 -7.67 -21.78 27.12
C PHE A 166 -9.07 -21.20 27.09
N ALA A 167 -10.02 -21.89 27.70
CA ALA A 167 -11.30 -21.28 28.05
C ALA A 167 -11.14 -20.38 29.26
N ASP A 168 -11.56 -19.12 29.13
CA ASP A 168 -11.47 -18.13 30.21
C ASP A 168 -12.86 -17.59 30.53
N ALA A 169 -13.36 -17.90 31.73
CA ALA A 169 -14.66 -17.49 32.23
C ALA A 169 -14.59 -16.28 33.20
N ASP A 170 -13.38 -15.80 33.51
CA ASP A 170 -13.17 -14.65 34.39
C ASP A 170 -13.05 -13.34 33.58
N VAL A 171 -12.57 -13.44 32.34
CA VAL A 171 -12.35 -12.32 31.43
C VAL A 171 -13.10 -12.60 30.13
N ALA A 172 -14.34 -12.15 30.01
CA ALA A 172 -15.13 -12.22 28.78
C ALA A 172 -15.57 -10.81 28.35
N HIS A 173 -15.79 -10.61 27.04
CA HIS A 173 -16.41 -9.40 26.50
C HIS A 173 -17.93 -9.60 26.44
N GLY A 174 -18.35 -10.62 25.71
CA GLY A 174 -19.72 -11.11 25.63
C GLY A 174 -19.93 -12.34 26.51
N GLY A 175 -21.18 -12.71 26.77
CA GLY A 175 -21.49 -14.00 27.40
C GLY A 175 -20.85 -14.24 28.78
N ARG A 176 -20.31 -15.45 28.97
CA ARG A 176 -19.73 -15.98 30.21
C ARG A 176 -18.29 -16.45 30.03
N SER A 177 -17.79 -16.55 28.80
CA SER A 177 -16.46 -17.05 28.50
C SER A 177 -15.91 -16.46 27.21
N CYS A 178 -14.59 -16.50 27.07
CA CYS A 178 -13.94 -16.23 25.79
C CYS A 178 -12.76 -17.20 25.56
N LEU A 179 -12.09 -17.06 24.41
CA LEU A 179 -10.86 -17.80 24.11
C LEU A 179 -9.63 -16.96 24.49
N ARG A 180 -8.87 -17.43 25.47
CA ARG A 180 -7.57 -16.86 25.85
C ARG A 180 -6.43 -17.62 25.21
N MET A 181 -5.50 -16.91 24.59
CA MET A 181 -4.28 -17.42 23.99
C MET A 181 -3.06 -16.88 24.75
N GLU A 182 -2.08 -17.74 25.00
CA GLU A 182 -0.79 -17.35 25.58
C GLU A 182 0.30 -17.42 24.50
N ALA A 183 1.01 -16.30 24.32
CA ALA A 183 2.28 -16.33 23.62
C ALA A 183 3.30 -17.03 24.52
N SER A 184 3.78 -18.19 24.08
CA SER A 184 4.67 -19.05 24.84
C SER A 184 5.78 -19.60 23.95
N ALA A 185 7.00 -19.68 24.51
CA ALA A 185 8.13 -20.33 23.87
C ALA A 185 8.03 -21.87 23.86
N THR A 186 6.92 -22.44 24.36
CA THR A 186 6.73 -23.90 24.42
C THR A 186 6.49 -24.55 23.07
N ASN A 187 6.06 -23.80 22.06
CA ASN A 187 6.07 -24.28 20.67
C ASN A 187 7.06 -23.49 19.81
N GLU A 188 7.69 -24.19 18.85
CA GLU A 188 8.85 -23.73 18.08
C GLU A 188 8.63 -22.41 17.33
N HIS A 189 7.37 -22.05 17.09
CA HIS A 189 7.00 -20.89 16.26
C HIS A 189 6.19 -19.83 17.02
N GLY A 190 5.98 -19.96 18.35
CA GLY A 190 5.17 -19.02 19.13
C GLY A 190 3.74 -18.84 18.58
N HIS A 191 3.14 -19.93 18.08
CA HIS A 191 1.81 -19.91 17.46
C HIS A 191 0.72 -20.22 18.49
N ALA A 192 -0.40 -19.50 18.43
CA ALA A 192 -1.64 -19.87 19.11
C ALA A 192 -2.80 -19.37 18.26
N ARG A 193 -3.48 -20.25 17.52
CA ARG A 193 -4.44 -19.84 16.49
C ARG A 193 -5.68 -20.71 16.49
N VAL A 194 -6.78 -20.12 16.05
CA VAL A 194 -7.99 -20.85 15.65
C VAL A 194 -8.34 -20.54 14.20
N MET A 195 -8.96 -21.49 13.52
CA MET A 195 -9.48 -21.29 12.18
C MET A 195 -10.76 -22.07 11.90
N GLN A 196 -11.59 -21.45 11.07
CA GLN A 196 -12.73 -22.09 10.43
C GLN A 196 -12.60 -22.02 8.91
N VAL A 197 -13.07 -23.10 8.27
CA VAL A 197 -13.35 -23.10 6.84
C VAL A 197 -14.74 -22.53 6.67
N VAL A 198 -14.85 -21.49 5.85
CA VAL A 198 -16.08 -20.73 5.66
C VAL A 198 -16.42 -20.71 4.18
N ASP A 199 -17.61 -21.18 3.84
CA ASP A 199 -18.11 -21.12 2.47
C ASP A 199 -18.48 -19.68 2.11
N VAL A 200 -18.04 -19.25 0.93
CA VAL A 200 -18.26 -17.91 0.39
C VAL A 200 -18.74 -18.01 -1.03
N LYS A 201 -19.42 -16.98 -1.53
CA LYS A 201 -19.71 -16.87 -2.96
C LYS A 201 -18.56 -16.11 -3.63
N PRO A 202 -18.10 -16.50 -4.82
CA PRO A 202 -17.12 -15.73 -5.58
C PRO A 202 -17.58 -14.29 -5.81
N ARG A 203 -16.62 -13.38 -5.94
CA ARG A 203 -16.84 -11.96 -6.27
C ARG A 203 -17.86 -11.31 -5.33
N ARG A 204 -17.66 -11.50 -4.03
CA ARG A 204 -18.40 -10.88 -2.92
C ARG A 204 -17.47 -10.15 -1.97
N CYS A 205 -18.03 -9.22 -1.20
CA CYS A 205 -17.32 -8.54 -0.13
C CYS A 205 -17.88 -9.01 1.22
N TYR A 206 -16.97 -9.34 2.13
CA TYR A 206 -17.28 -9.79 3.48
C TYR A 206 -16.57 -8.93 4.50
N ARG A 207 -17.18 -8.80 5.67
CA ARG A 207 -16.60 -8.15 6.84
C ARG A 207 -16.37 -9.18 7.92
N ILE A 208 -15.20 -9.15 8.54
CA ILE A 208 -14.89 -9.93 9.74
C ILE A 208 -14.70 -8.96 10.91
N ARG A 209 -15.29 -9.31 12.05
CA ARG A 209 -15.17 -8.58 13.33
C ARG A 209 -14.76 -9.54 14.44
N VAL A 210 -13.87 -9.11 15.31
CA VAL A 210 -13.51 -9.85 16.53
C VAL A 210 -13.15 -8.87 17.63
N TRP A 211 -13.61 -9.12 18.84
CA TRP A 211 -13.19 -8.39 20.02
C TRP A 211 -11.89 -8.98 20.54
N VAL A 212 -10.92 -8.10 20.82
CA VAL A 212 -9.62 -8.51 21.32
C VAL A 212 -9.23 -7.73 22.57
N ARG A 213 -8.59 -8.42 23.52
CA ARG A 213 -7.89 -7.84 24.66
C ARG A 213 -6.46 -8.32 24.66
N THR A 214 -5.51 -7.48 25.07
CA THR A 214 -4.09 -7.86 25.16
C THR A 214 -3.53 -7.55 26.54
N GLU A 215 -2.57 -8.37 26.99
CA GLU A 215 -1.79 -8.13 28.20
C GLU A 215 -0.33 -8.51 27.96
N GLY A 216 0.57 -7.52 28.02
CA GLY A 216 2.02 -7.73 27.87
C GLY A 216 2.45 -8.38 26.56
N LEU A 217 1.63 -8.32 25.50
CA LEU A 217 1.87 -8.97 24.22
C LEU A 217 3.13 -8.44 23.54
N ALA A 218 4.05 -9.33 23.19
CA ALA A 218 5.26 -8.99 22.44
C ALA A 218 5.66 -10.10 21.44
N PRO A 219 6.00 -9.75 20.20
CA PRO A 219 5.72 -8.46 19.56
C PRO A 219 4.21 -8.28 19.35
N THR A 220 3.71 -7.04 19.30
CA THR A 220 2.29 -6.78 19.04
C THR A 220 1.85 -7.20 17.63
N SER A 221 2.79 -7.27 16.69
CA SER A 221 2.58 -7.80 15.33
C SER A 221 2.35 -9.31 15.27
N ALA A 222 2.45 -10.01 16.42
CA ALA A 222 2.10 -11.42 16.49
C ALA A 222 0.60 -11.65 16.31
N LEU A 223 -0.25 -10.71 16.75
CA LEU A 223 -1.69 -10.78 16.51
C LEU A 223 -1.97 -10.63 15.02
N ARG A 224 -2.61 -11.63 14.42
CA ARG A 224 -3.06 -11.57 13.02
C ARG A 224 -4.48 -12.09 12.86
N MET A 225 -5.14 -11.55 11.84
CA MET A 225 -6.36 -12.10 11.24
C MET A 225 -6.04 -12.35 9.78
N MET A 226 -6.33 -13.55 9.28
CA MET A 226 -5.98 -13.92 7.90
C MET A 226 -7.16 -14.60 7.21
N VAL A 227 -7.33 -14.31 5.92
CA VAL A 227 -8.27 -15.02 5.06
C VAL A 227 -7.46 -15.65 3.96
N LEU A 228 -7.35 -16.98 3.97
CA LEU A 228 -6.50 -17.71 3.05
C LEU A 228 -7.34 -18.53 2.06
N ASP A 229 -7.01 -18.40 0.77
CA ASP A 229 -7.41 -19.33 -0.29
C ASP A 229 -6.15 -19.97 -0.88
N GLU A 230 -6.03 -21.30 -0.79
CA GLU A 230 -4.86 -22.08 -1.25
C GLU A 230 -3.45 -21.56 -0.86
N GLY A 231 -3.36 -20.67 0.14
CA GLY A 231 -2.10 -20.05 0.61
C GLY A 231 -2.03 -18.55 0.35
N ARG A 232 -2.80 -18.04 -0.62
CA ARG A 232 -2.96 -16.62 -0.91
C ARG A 232 -3.77 -15.92 0.18
N ASN A 233 -3.28 -14.79 0.68
CA ASN A 233 -3.99 -13.99 1.66
C ASN A 233 -4.90 -12.96 0.95
N LEU A 234 -6.23 -13.17 1.03
CA LEU A 234 -7.24 -12.31 0.41
C LEU A 234 -7.52 -11.03 1.22
N ALA A 235 -6.97 -10.93 2.43
CA ALA A 235 -7.09 -9.77 3.31
C ALA A 235 -5.76 -9.54 4.04
N PRO A 236 -4.71 -9.11 3.33
CA PRO A 236 -3.39 -8.92 3.91
C PRO A 236 -3.35 -7.65 4.77
N ARG A 237 -4.04 -7.66 5.90
CA ARG A 237 -4.25 -6.55 6.82
C ARG A 237 -3.37 -6.73 8.06
N GLU A 238 -2.79 -5.63 8.51
CA GLU A 238 -2.12 -5.54 9.81
C GLU A 238 -2.91 -4.64 10.76
N PHE A 239 -2.85 -4.94 12.06
CA PHE A 239 -3.54 -4.19 13.10
C PHE A 239 -2.54 -3.58 14.07
N ASP A 240 -2.69 -2.28 14.34
CA ASP A 240 -1.95 -1.61 15.41
C ASP A 240 -2.70 -1.84 16.75
N VAL A 241 -2.23 -2.84 17.50
CA VAL A 241 -2.66 -3.12 18.88
C VAL A 241 -1.56 -2.76 19.88
N ALA A 242 -1.95 -2.32 21.08
CA ALA A 242 -1.00 -2.09 22.16
C ALA A 242 -0.60 -3.42 22.80
N ALA A 243 0.57 -3.45 23.44
CA ALA A 243 1.02 -4.62 24.19
C ALA A 243 0.02 -4.99 25.30
N THR A 244 -0.59 -3.98 25.92
CA THR A 244 -1.71 -4.13 26.87
C THR A 244 -2.84 -3.19 26.47
N SER A 245 -4.04 -3.72 26.26
CA SER A 245 -5.25 -2.93 26.05
C SER A 245 -6.48 -3.68 26.54
N GLU A 246 -7.47 -2.93 27.01
CA GLU A 246 -8.83 -3.42 27.23
C GLU A 246 -9.49 -3.86 25.90
N TRP A 247 -10.65 -4.50 26.01
CA TRP A 247 -11.43 -4.99 24.87
C TRP A 247 -11.63 -3.90 23.80
N ARG A 248 -11.27 -4.25 22.57
CA ARG A 248 -11.52 -3.43 21.38
C ARG A 248 -11.88 -4.32 20.21
N GLU A 249 -12.77 -3.82 19.37
CA GLU A 249 -13.11 -4.50 18.11
C GLU A 249 -12.00 -4.29 17.07
N LEU A 250 -11.60 -5.37 16.41
CA LEU A 250 -10.86 -5.35 15.16
C LEU A 250 -11.81 -5.67 14.02
N THR A 251 -11.67 -4.96 12.90
CA THR A 251 -12.49 -5.17 11.71
C THR A 251 -11.66 -5.13 10.45
N MET A 252 -11.93 -6.04 9.52
CA MET A 252 -11.40 -5.98 8.16
C MET A 252 -12.45 -6.40 7.14
N LEU A 253 -12.28 -5.92 5.92
CA LEU A 253 -13.02 -6.41 4.76
C LEU A 253 -12.13 -7.40 4.00
N PHE A 254 -12.76 -8.30 3.25
CA PHE A 254 -12.10 -9.05 2.20
C PHE A 254 -13.04 -9.26 1.02
N ASN A 255 -12.46 -9.30 -0.19
CA ASN A 255 -13.17 -9.75 -1.38
C ASN A 255 -12.85 -11.23 -1.60
N SER A 256 -13.87 -12.07 -1.83
CA SER A 256 -13.67 -13.50 -2.07
C SER A 256 -12.96 -13.81 -3.39
N GLN A 257 -12.81 -12.84 -4.29
CA GLN A 257 -12.23 -13.02 -5.63
C GLN A 257 -12.89 -14.19 -6.35
N THR A 258 -12.16 -15.23 -6.73
CA THR A 258 -12.71 -16.44 -7.37
C THR A 258 -13.07 -17.55 -6.38
N SER A 259 -12.78 -17.36 -5.09
CA SER A 259 -12.91 -18.40 -4.05
C SER A 259 -14.37 -18.75 -3.78
N THR A 260 -14.63 -20.04 -3.55
CA THR A 260 -15.93 -20.56 -3.06
C THR A 260 -15.87 -20.98 -1.59
N SER A 261 -14.67 -21.04 -1.01
CA SER A 261 -14.45 -21.35 0.41
C SER A 261 -13.13 -20.72 0.82
N VAL A 262 -13.01 -20.29 2.07
CA VAL A 262 -11.81 -19.66 2.60
C VAL A 262 -11.50 -20.18 4.00
N ARG A 263 -10.21 -20.18 4.37
CA ARG A 263 -9.77 -20.43 5.74
C ARG A 263 -9.62 -19.10 6.45
N VAL A 264 -10.46 -18.83 7.43
CA VAL A 264 -10.39 -17.61 8.24
C VAL A 264 -9.67 -17.93 9.54
N TYR A 265 -8.56 -17.26 9.80
CA TYR A 265 -7.77 -17.42 11.02
C TYR A 265 -7.82 -16.18 11.89
N VAL A 266 -7.72 -16.38 13.21
CA VAL A 266 -7.37 -15.34 14.18
C VAL A 266 -6.47 -15.95 15.27
N GLY A 267 -5.48 -15.18 15.72
CA GLY A 267 -4.59 -15.60 16.80
C GLY A 267 -3.20 -14.98 16.73
N LEU A 268 -2.21 -15.70 17.24
CA LEU A 268 -0.81 -15.30 17.39
C LEU A 268 0.11 -16.08 16.46
N TRP A 269 1.03 -15.36 15.81
CA TRP A 269 2.15 -15.89 15.03
C TRP A 269 3.46 -15.32 15.58
N ASN A 270 4.44 -16.17 15.91
CA ASN A 270 5.72 -15.74 16.48
C ASN A 270 5.55 -14.88 17.75
N GLY A 271 4.55 -15.19 18.58
CA GLY A 271 4.37 -14.56 19.88
C GLY A 271 5.46 -15.00 20.84
N GLU A 272 6.21 -14.05 21.40
CA GLU A 272 7.29 -14.34 22.34
C GLU A 272 6.79 -14.40 23.79
N ARG A 273 5.86 -13.50 24.15
CA ARG A 273 5.23 -13.45 25.48
C ARG A 273 3.92 -12.67 25.47
N GLY A 274 3.16 -12.83 26.55
CA GLY A 274 1.92 -12.10 26.82
C GLY A 274 0.67 -12.90 26.48
N ARG A 275 -0.49 -12.24 26.58
CA ARG A 275 -1.80 -12.86 26.41
C ARG A 275 -2.65 -12.09 25.42
N LEU A 276 -3.48 -12.84 24.69
CA LEU A 276 -4.50 -12.34 23.79
C LEU A 276 -5.82 -13.02 24.17
N TRP A 277 -6.88 -12.26 24.41
CA TRP A 277 -8.23 -12.80 24.50
C TRP A 277 -9.00 -12.46 23.22
N LEU A 278 -9.80 -13.40 22.75
CA LEU A 278 -10.64 -13.29 21.57
C LEU A 278 -12.10 -13.57 21.97
N ASP A 279 -13.01 -12.73 21.51
CA ASP A 279 -14.44 -12.89 21.78
C ASP A 279 -15.28 -12.33 20.63
N ASP A 280 -16.57 -12.71 20.57
CA ASP A 280 -17.57 -12.23 19.63
C ASP A 280 -17.08 -12.18 18.16
N TRP A 281 -16.43 -13.26 17.72
CA TRP A 281 -15.91 -13.40 16.36
C TRP A 281 -17.04 -13.64 15.35
N SER A 282 -17.15 -12.78 14.35
CA SER A 282 -18.22 -12.85 13.34
C SER A 282 -17.72 -12.54 11.95
N ILE A 283 -18.48 -13.03 10.97
CA ILE A 283 -18.35 -12.74 9.55
C ILE A 283 -19.73 -12.41 8.99
N GLU A 284 -19.80 -11.44 8.07
CA GLU A 284 -21.02 -11.10 7.34
C GLU A 284 -20.69 -10.71 5.89
N GLU A 285 -21.60 -11.00 4.95
CA GLU A 285 -21.55 -10.39 3.62
C GLU A 285 -21.99 -8.93 3.73
N VAL A 286 -21.30 -8.01 3.04
CA VAL A 286 -21.62 -6.58 3.09
C VAL A 286 -22.09 -6.05 1.73
N GLY A 287 -23.05 -5.11 1.80
CA GLY A 287 -23.64 -4.48 0.62
C GLY A 287 -22.77 -3.35 0.08
N LEU A 288 -23.41 -2.24 -0.31
CA LEU A 288 -22.83 -1.08 -0.99
C LEU A 288 -21.85 -0.26 -0.13
N LEU A 289 -20.81 -0.88 0.43
CA LEU A 289 -19.75 -0.25 1.21
C LEU A 289 -18.55 0.09 0.32
N ASN A 290 -18.03 1.31 0.47
CA ASN A 290 -16.88 1.84 -0.26
C ASN A 290 -17.01 1.70 -1.78
N VAL A 291 -18.21 1.97 -2.31
CA VAL A 291 -18.47 1.90 -3.75
C VAL A 291 -17.62 2.92 -4.51
N LEU A 292 -16.81 2.44 -5.44
CA LEU A 292 -16.02 3.28 -6.35
C LEU A 292 -16.85 3.69 -7.56
N ARG A 293 -16.74 4.97 -7.97
CA ARG A 293 -17.50 5.56 -9.07
C ARG A 293 -16.59 6.25 -10.08
N ARG A 294 -16.22 5.53 -11.12
CA ARG A 294 -15.50 5.99 -12.33
C ARG A 294 -15.76 5.04 -13.49
N GLU A 295 -15.24 5.35 -14.68
CA GLU A 295 -15.47 4.56 -15.90
C GLU A 295 -15.08 3.09 -15.75
N GLY A 296 -13.89 2.81 -15.18
CA GLY A 296 -13.44 1.43 -14.93
C GLY A 296 -14.17 0.71 -13.79
N THR A 297 -15.09 1.36 -13.08
CA THR A 297 -15.86 0.75 -11.99
C THR A 297 -17.37 0.99 -12.17
N PRO A 298 -17.99 0.44 -13.23
CA PRO A 298 -19.40 0.61 -13.45
C PRO A 298 -20.22 -0.05 -12.34
N VAL A 299 -21.39 0.51 -12.06
CA VAL A 299 -22.39 -0.08 -11.17
C VAL A 299 -23.57 -0.54 -12.02
N THR A 300 -23.95 -1.81 -11.85
CA THR A 300 -25.05 -2.41 -12.61
C THR A 300 -26.10 -2.94 -11.65
N VAL A 301 -27.37 -2.68 -11.96
CA VAL A 301 -28.52 -3.24 -11.23
C VAL A 301 -29.40 -3.96 -12.23
N THR A 302 -29.65 -5.25 -11.99
CA THR A 302 -30.57 -6.06 -12.80
C THR A 302 -31.67 -6.68 -11.94
N ASN A 303 -32.71 -7.22 -12.56
CA ASN A 303 -33.65 -8.09 -11.88
C ASN A 303 -33.01 -9.44 -11.53
N ALA A 304 -33.69 -10.25 -10.73
CA ALA A 304 -33.17 -11.52 -10.21
C ALA A 304 -32.64 -12.52 -11.25
N ASP A 305 -33.14 -12.50 -12.49
CA ASP A 305 -32.69 -13.40 -13.57
C ASP A 305 -31.69 -12.74 -14.54
N GLY A 306 -31.32 -11.48 -14.32
CA GLY A 306 -30.41 -10.71 -15.18
C GLY A 306 -31.01 -10.28 -16.53
N GLY A 307 -32.27 -10.58 -16.81
CA GLY A 307 -32.92 -10.28 -18.10
C GLY A 307 -33.27 -8.81 -18.31
N VAL A 308 -33.33 -8.02 -17.25
CA VAL A 308 -33.62 -6.57 -17.28
C VAL A 308 -32.54 -5.80 -16.55
N THR A 309 -31.82 -4.93 -17.26
CA THR A 309 -30.95 -3.92 -16.67
C THR A 309 -31.74 -2.66 -16.37
N TYR A 310 -31.66 -2.21 -15.12
CA TYR A 310 -32.29 -0.98 -14.64
C TYR A 310 -31.40 0.23 -14.90
N GLU A 311 -32.00 1.41 -15.03
CA GLU A 311 -31.32 2.66 -15.38
C GLU A 311 -31.15 3.54 -14.13
N GLU A 312 -29.91 3.94 -13.83
CA GLU A 312 -29.63 4.91 -12.76
C GLU A 312 -30.32 6.26 -13.03
N GLY A 313 -30.88 6.88 -11.99
CA GLY A 313 -31.65 8.13 -12.06
C GLY A 313 -33.11 7.94 -12.48
N ARG A 314 -33.47 6.78 -13.03
CA ARG A 314 -34.85 6.44 -13.41
C ARG A 314 -35.43 5.34 -12.54
N ASP A 315 -34.75 4.20 -12.45
CA ASP A 315 -35.23 3.03 -11.73
C ASP A 315 -34.61 2.91 -10.34
N TYR A 316 -33.40 3.43 -10.16
CA TYR A 316 -32.76 3.53 -8.87
C TYR A 316 -31.98 4.85 -8.77
N GLY A 317 -31.82 5.37 -7.57
CA GLY A 317 -31.03 6.56 -7.30
C GLY A 317 -29.54 6.27 -7.41
N ARG A 318 -28.74 7.31 -7.67
CA ARG A 318 -27.29 7.19 -7.80
C ARG A 318 -26.67 6.47 -6.59
N ILE A 319 -25.95 5.38 -6.87
CA ILE A 319 -25.28 4.58 -5.85
C ILE A 319 -23.95 5.26 -5.52
N GLU A 320 -23.89 5.90 -4.36
CA GLU A 320 -22.68 6.49 -3.82
C GLU A 320 -22.56 6.17 -2.35
N ASP A 321 -21.31 6.05 -1.93
CA ASP A 321 -20.97 6.00 -0.53
C ASP A 321 -20.55 7.41 -0.07
N PRO A 322 -21.42 8.16 0.63
CA PRO A 322 -21.08 9.52 1.07
C PRO A 322 -19.94 9.55 2.09
N GLU A 323 -19.63 8.40 2.70
CA GLU A 323 -18.56 8.22 3.67
C GLU A 323 -17.44 7.33 3.12
N LEU A 324 -17.28 7.30 1.78
CA LEU A 324 -16.23 6.54 1.09
C LEU A 324 -14.89 6.72 1.79
N SER A 325 -14.42 5.64 2.41
CA SER A 325 -13.16 5.62 3.13
C SER A 325 -12.72 4.17 3.25
N PRO A 326 -11.72 3.74 2.46
CA PRO A 326 -11.19 2.38 2.53
C PRO A 326 -10.78 1.98 3.96
N TRP A 327 -10.34 2.95 4.76
CA TRP A 327 -9.88 2.77 6.14
C TRP A 327 -10.99 2.68 7.19
N ARG A 328 -12.25 2.96 6.84
CA ARG A 328 -13.40 2.90 7.76
C ARG A 328 -14.35 1.77 7.40
N ALA A 329 -14.03 0.58 7.88
CA ALA A 329 -14.84 -0.62 7.69
C ALA A 329 -16.00 -0.78 8.70
N VAL A 330 -15.98 -0.05 9.82
CA VAL A 330 -16.95 -0.16 10.93
C VAL A 330 -18.15 0.77 10.69
N ARG A 331 -19.05 0.38 9.79
CA ARG A 331 -20.35 1.04 9.57
C ARG A 331 -21.30 0.21 8.71
N ASP A 332 -22.57 0.57 8.73
CA ASP A 332 -23.57 -0.07 7.88
C ASP A 332 -23.39 0.26 6.41
N SER A 333 -23.80 -0.66 5.53
CA SER A 333 -23.86 -0.39 4.10
C SER A 333 -25.07 0.50 3.78
N PRO A 334 -24.89 1.60 3.02
CA PRO A 334 -25.99 2.37 2.44
C PRO A 334 -26.98 1.49 1.67
N PRO A 335 -28.29 1.75 1.75
CA PRO A 335 -29.27 1.09 0.91
C PRO A 335 -29.24 1.64 -0.53
N LEU A 336 -29.67 0.82 -1.49
CA LEU A 336 -30.05 1.28 -2.82
C LEU A 336 -31.39 2.03 -2.73
N ARG A 337 -31.47 3.26 -3.23
CA ARG A 337 -32.72 4.04 -3.22
C ARG A 337 -33.54 3.78 -4.47
N ILE A 338 -34.85 3.59 -4.32
CA ILE A 338 -35.79 3.39 -5.43
C ILE A 338 -36.69 4.64 -5.55
N PRO A 339 -36.56 5.44 -6.62
CA PRO A 339 -37.36 6.65 -6.83
C PRO A 339 -38.80 6.33 -7.24
N ASP A 340 -39.66 7.34 -7.14
CA ASP A 340 -41.07 7.27 -7.56
C ASP A 340 -41.18 7.04 -9.07
N GLY A 341 -42.05 6.13 -9.48
CA GLY A 341 -42.23 5.78 -10.91
C GLY A 341 -41.14 4.87 -11.47
N SER A 342 -40.27 4.32 -10.61
CA SER A 342 -39.33 3.26 -10.97
C SER A 342 -40.06 2.02 -11.53
N ARG A 343 -39.37 1.28 -12.41
CA ARG A 343 -39.79 -0.07 -12.82
C ARG A 343 -39.59 -1.11 -11.71
N ILE A 344 -38.71 -0.83 -10.76
CA ILE A 344 -38.45 -1.68 -9.58
C ILE A 344 -39.58 -1.49 -8.57
N SER A 345 -40.21 -2.60 -8.20
CA SER A 345 -41.34 -2.65 -7.27
C SER A 345 -40.92 -3.12 -5.88
N ASP A 346 -41.76 -2.81 -4.88
CA ASP A 346 -41.60 -3.34 -3.53
C ASP A 346 -41.66 -4.87 -3.54
N GLY A 347 -40.72 -5.52 -2.84
CA GLY A 347 -40.57 -6.96 -2.85
C GLY A 347 -39.90 -7.54 -4.10
N ASP A 348 -39.32 -6.73 -4.98
CA ASP A 348 -38.46 -7.24 -6.05
C ASP A 348 -37.12 -7.74 -5.49
N ASP A 349 -36.58 -8.76 -6.15
CA ASP A 349 -35.21 -9.22 -5.99
C ASP A 349 -34.34 -8.66 -7.13
N LEU A 350 -33.17 -8.15 -6.76
CA LEU A 350 -32.23 -7.49 -7.66
C LEU A 350 -30.86 -8.15 -7.56
N LEU A 351 -30.10 -8.08 -8.65
CA LEU A 351 -28.67 -8.37 -8.65
C LEU A 351 -27.91 -7.06 -8.85
N VAL A 352 -26.99 -6.77 -7.91
CA VAL A 352 -26.24 -5.51 -7.88
C VAL A 352 -24.75 -5.81 -8.01
N SER A 353 -24.10 -5.20 -9.00
CA SER A 353 -22.66 -5.31 -9.24
C SER A 353 -21.98 -3.96 -9.03
N TRP A 354 -20.87 -3.93 -8.29
CA TRP A 354 -20.09 -2.72 -8.02
C TRP A 354 -18.62 -3.08 -7.77
N TYR A 355 -17.80 -2.07 -7.47
CA TYR A 355 -16.39 -2.24 -7.13
C TYR A 355 -16.07 -1.54 -5.82
N HIS A 356 -15.14 -2.11 -5.05
CA HIS A 356 -14.69 -1.55 -3.78
C HIS A 356 -13.15 -1.68 -3.64
N PRO A 357 -12.49 -0.75 -2.94
CA PRO A 357 -11.06 -0.81 -2.69
C PRO A 357 -10.74 -1.67 -1.48
N MET A 358 -9.51 -2.19 -1.42
CA MET A 358 -8.99 -2.95 -0.30
C MET A 358 -7.83 -2.22 0.38
N VAL A 359 -7.76 -2.33 1.71
CA VAL A 359 -6.61 -1.87 2.50
C VAL A 359 -5.64 -3.04 2.67
N VAL A 360 -4.38 -2.80 2.31
CA VAL A 360 -3.27 -3.73 2.51
C VAL A 360 -2.35 -3.21 3.63
N ASN A 361 -1.78 -4.13 4.39
CA ASN A 361 -0.98 -3.91 5.60
C ASN A 361 -1.71 -2.95 6.55
N ARG A 362 -1.08 -1.84 6.96
CA ARG A 362 -1.64 -0.89 7.93
C ARG A 362 -2.52 0.20 7.33
N SER A 363 -2.29 0.58 6.08
CA SER A 363 -2.98 1.72 5.48
C SER A 363 -2.91 1.77 3.95
N GLN A 364 -2.22 0.86 3.30
CA GLN A 364 -1.93 0.97 1.88
C GLN A 364 -3.21 0.77 1.06
N VAL A 365 -3.43 1.65 0.07
CA VAL A 365 -4.50 1.52 -0.92
C VAL A 365 -3.89 1.84 -2.27
N THR A 366 -3.87 0.86 -3.18
CA THR A 366 -3.32 1.01 -4.52
C THR A 366 -4.31 1.73 -5.44
N ILE A 367 -3.81 2.50 -6.42
CA ILE A 367 -4.62 3.13 -7.48
C ILE A 367 -4.64 2.27 -8.77
N CYS A 368 -5.71 2.30 -9.58
CA CYS A 368 -5.69 1.59 -10.88
C CYS A 368 -4.85 2.38 -11.88
N MET A 369 -3.81 1.73 -12.39
CA MET A 369 -2.89 2.29 -13.39
C MET A 369 -3.56 2.52 -14.76
N GLY A 370 -4.67 1.85 -15.03
CA GLY A 370 -5.45 1.99 -16.27
C GLY A 370 -6.36 3.22 -16.31
N GLU A 371 -6.48 3.98 -15.22
CA GLU A 371 -7.38 5.14 -15.15
C GLU A 371 -6.70 6.43 -15.60
N GLU A 372 -7.19 7.03 -16.69
CA GLU A 372 -6.60 8.25 -17.27
C GLU A 372 -6.51 9.43 -16.30
N ARG A 373 -7.50 9.56 -15.43
CA ARG A 373 -7.60 10.67 -14.47
C ARG A 373 -6.42 10.72 -13.50
N ILE A 374 -5.75 9.61 -13.21
CA ILE A 374 -4.57 9.62 -12.33
C ILE A 374 -3.44 10.45 -12.97
N TYR A 375 -3.25 10.33 -14.30
CA TYR A 375 -2.19 11.03 -15.01
C TYR A 375 -2.48 12.52 -15.17
N GLU A 376 -3.75 12.92 -15.22
CA GLU A 376 -4.14 14.34 -15.19
C GLU A 376 -3.85 15.00 -13.84
N ILE A 377 -3.98 14.25 -12.74
CA ILE A 377 -3.58 14.72 -11.41
C ILE A 377 -2.06 14.80 -11.34
N MET A 378 -1.37 13.73 -11.71
CA MET A 378 0.10 13.69 -11.74
C MET A 378 0.69 14.85 -12.55
N ASP A 379 0.16 15.14 -13.74
CA ASP A 379 0.62 16.25 -14.58
C ASP A 379 0.48 17.61 -13.89
N ARG A 380 -0.68 17.87 -13.28
CA ARG A 380 -0.94 19.11 -12.55
C ARG A 380 0.01 19.28 -11.37
N GLU A 381 0.21 18.22 -10.60
CA GLU A 381 1.06 18.26 -9.40
C GLU A 381 2.55 18.37 -9.78
N ALA A 382 3.01 17.71 -10.84
CA ALA A 382 4.38 17.89 -11.35
C ALA A 382 4.63 19.31 -11.86
N LYS A 383 3.65 19.93 -12.53
CA LYS A 383 3.75 21.32 -12.94
C LYS A 383 3.95 22.25 -11.75
N LEU A 384 3.09 22.13 -10.73
CA LEU A 384 3.16 22.95 -9.52
C LEU A 384 4.46 22.69 -8.75
N LEU A 385 4.91 21.44 -8.69
CA LEU A 385 6.20 21.12 -8.09
C LEU A 385 7.33 21.83 -8.82
N ALA A 386 7.38 21.82 -10.15
CA ALA A 386 8.42 22.51 -10.90
C ALA A 386 8.43 24.04 -10.69
N GLU A 387 7.26 24.64 -10.41
CA GLU A 387 7.13 26.07 -10.08
C GLU A 387 7.72 26.41 -8.69
N HIS A 388 7.71 25.46 -7.75
CA HIS A 388 8.16 25.66 -6.36
C HIS A 388 9.53 25.06 -6.05
N LEU A 389 9.89 23.96 -6.70
CA LEU A 389 11.10 23.20 -6.49
C LEU A 389 11.63 22.68 -7.84
N PRO A 390 12.46 23.47 -8.54
CA PRO A 390 13.15 23.00 -9.73
C PRO A 390 14.21 21.97 -9.33
N SER A 391 13.96 20.70 -9.63
CA SER A 391 14.84 19.56 -9.30
C SER A 391 15.44 18.94 -10.56
N ARG A 392 16.63 18.34 -10.43
CA ARG A 392 17.30 17.64 -11.54
C ARG A 392 17.11 16.13 -11.45
N THR A 393 16.96 15.62 -10.25
CA THR A 393 16.76 14.20 -9.95
C THR A 393 15.44 14.02 -9.22
N PHE A 394 14.72 12.95 -9.55
CA PHE A 394 13.44 12.59 -8.95
C PHE A 394 13.47 11.11 -8.58
N LEU A 395 12.76 10.72 -7.52
CA LEU A 395 12.52 9.33 -7.18
C LEU A 395 11.03 8.99 -7.36
N LEU A 396 10.72 8.03 -8.23
CA LEU A 396 9.36 7.51 -8.36
C LEU A 396 9.05 6.56 -7.20
N ALA A 397 7.97 6.84 -6.47
CA ALA A 397 7.43 5.99 -5.40
C ALA A 397 6.49 4.89 -5.93
N THR A 398 6.81 4.36 -7.11
CA THR A 398 6.07 3.25 -7.72
C THR A 398 6.64 1.93 -7.20
N ASP A 399 6.45 1.70 -5.91
CA ASP A 399 6.81 0.48 -5.17
C ASP A 399 5.55 -0.23 -4.66
N GLU A 400 5.68 -1.52 -4.38
CA GLU A 400 4.70 -2.32 -3.63
C GLU A 400 3.24 -2.18 -4.14
N VAL A 401 3.03 -2.39 -5.45
CA VAL A 401 1.71 -2.34 -6.12
C VAL A 401 0.92 -3.60 -5.77
N ARG A 402 0.34 -3.64 -4.56
CA ARG A 402 -0.25 -4.85 -3.95
C ARG A 402 -1.69 -5.17 -4.37
N ALA A 403 -2.30 -4.35 -5.22
CA ALA A 403 -3.58 -4.65 -5.85
C ALA A 403 -3.60 -4.08 -7.28
N GLY A 404 -4.23 -4.77 -8.21
CA GLY A 404 -4.32 -4.34 -9.60
C GLY A 404 -5.08 -5.32 -10.48
N GLY A 405 -5.42 -4.91 -11.70
CA GLY A 405 -5.92 -5.81 -12.75
C GLY A 405 -7.37 -6.27 -12.60
N SER A 406 -8.12 -5.77 -11.61
CA SER A 406 -9.44 -6.32 -11.26
C SER A 406 -10.61 -5.51 -11.83
N CYS A 407 -10.48 -4.18 -11.90
CA CYS A 407 -11.51 -3.29 -12.44
C CYS A 407 -11.50 -3.21 -13.98
N GLU A 408 -12.57 -2.73 -14.61
CA GLU A 408 -12.74 -2.76 -16.09
C GLU A 408 -11.66 -1.97 -16.84
N ALA A 409 -11.05 -0.95 -16.23
CA ALA A 409 -9.96 -0.19 -16.86
C ALA A 409 -8.64 -0.99 -16.93
N CYS A 410 -8.49 -1.98 -16.05
CA CYS A 410 -7.26 -2.74 -15.84
C CYS A 410 -7.45 -4.25 -16.22
N ARG A 411 -8.68 -4.79 -16.25
CA ARG A 411 -8.98 -6.22 -16.40
C ARG A 411 -8.54 -6.80 -17.74
N GLY A 412 -7.89 -7.96 -17.66
CA GLY A 412 -7.47 -8.74 -18.84
C GLY A 412 -6.26 -8.16 -19.56
N ARG A 413 -5.70 -7.04 -19.07
CA ARG A 413 -4.44 -6.49 -19.52
C ARG A 413 -3.27 -7.24 -18.88
N ASP A 414 -2.12 -7.20 -19.54
CA ASP A 414 -0.86 -7.63 -18.94
C ASP A 414 -0.43 -6.61 -17.87
N MET A 415 -0.19 -7.08 -16.64
CA MET A 415 0.09 -6.20 -15.51
C MET A 415 1.53 -5.67 -15.54
N GLY A 416 2.49 -6.41 -16.13
CA GLY A 416 3.85 -5.95 -16.36
C GLY A 416 3.89 -4.82 -17.40
N GLU A 417 3.20 -4.98 -18.53
CA GLU A 417 3.05 -3.94 -19.55
C GLU A 417 2.34 -2.71 -18.99
N LEU A 418 1.23 -2.90 -18.26
CA LEU A 418 0.47 -1.79 -17.65
C LEU A 418 1.32 -1.00 -16.64
N LEU A 419 2.15 -1.68 -15.84
CA LEU A 419 3.10 -1.03 -14.94
C LEU A 419 4.15 -0.23 -15.73
N GLY A 420 4.70 -0.80 -16.80
CA GLY A 420 5.66 -0.13 -17.68
C GLY A 420 5.09 1.12 -18.35
N GLU A 421 3.86 1.05 -18.85
CA GLU A 421 3.13 2.21 -19.38
C GLU A 421 2.96 3.30 -18.31
N CYS A 422 2.58 2.92 -17.08
CA CYS A 422 2.40 3.85 -15.98
C CYS A 422 3.71 4.60 -15.66
N ILE A 423 4.82 3.86 -15.50
CA ILE A 423 6.15 4.41 -15.22
C ILE A 423 6.63 5.31 -16.36
N THR A 424 6.38 4.91 -17.61
CA THR A 424 6.72 5.71 -18.79
C THR A 424 5.98 7.05 -18.76
N ARG A 425 4.66 7.04 -18.53
CA ARG A 425 3.86 8.27 -18.44
C ARG A 425 4.26 9.16 -17.28
N GLN A 426 4.56 8.59 -16.11
CA GLN A 426 5.10 9.33 -14.97
C GLN A 426 6.41 10.05 -15.33
N THR A 427 7.32 9.34 -16.01
CA THR A 427 8.61 9.87 -16.46
C THR A 427 8.43 11.01 -17.47
N GLU A 428 7.54 10.84 -18.45
CA GLU A 428 7.20 11.87 -19.44
C GLU A 428 6.60 13.12 -18.80
N ILE A 429 5.70 12.95 -17.83
CA ILE A 429 5.08 14.04 -17.07
C ILE A 429 6.16 14.85 -16.33
N ILE A 430 7.08 14.20 -15.62
CA ILE A 430 8.16 14.90 -14.91
C ILE A 430 9.04 15.66 -15.90
N ARG A 431 9.44 15.01 -17.00
CA ARG A 431 10.34 15.59 -18.02
C ARG A 431 9.70 16.72 -18.81
N ARG A 432 8.37 16.77 -18.89
CA ARG A 432 7.63 17.89 -19.50
C ARG A 432 7.91 19.22 -18.80
N TYR A 433 8.04 19.20 -17.48
CA TYR A 433 8.28 20.39 -16.67
C TYR A 433 9.74 20.51 -16.19
N ASN A 434 10.50 19.41 -16.22
CA ASN A 434 11.91 19.37 -15.86
C ASN A 434 12.71 18.67 -16.98
N PRO A 435 12.99 19.34 -18.12
CA PRO A 435 13.71 18.73 -19.23
C PRO A 435 15.10 18.23 -18.81
N GLY A 436 15.39 16.96 -19.11
CA GLY A 436 16.65 16.32 -18.71
C GLY A 436 16.67 15.76 -17.28
N ALA A 437 15.51 15.70 -16.61
CA ALA A 437 15.41 15.07 -15.30
C ALA A 437 15.93 13.62 -15.30
N ARG A 438 16.83 13.33 -14.35
CA ARG A 438 17.27 11.98 -14.01
C ARG A 438 16.19 11.35 -13.13
N ILE A 439 15.68 10.19 -13.54
CA ILE A 439 14.61 9.51 -12.84
C ILE A 439 15.16 8.26 -12.17
N ALA A 440 15.06 8.20 -10.85
CA ALA A 440 15.25 7.00 -10.06
C ALA A 440 13.91 6.34 -9.75
N ILE A 441 13.90 5.03 -9.53
CA ILE A 441 12.70 4.28 -9.15
C ILE A 441 13.08 3.13 -8.22
N TRP A 442 12.23 2.81 -7.25
CA TRP A 442 12.39 1.60 -6.43
C TRP A 442 12.36 0.33 -7.31
N SER A 443 13.25 -0.61 -7.02
CA SER A 443 13.48 -1.76 -7.91
C SER A 443 12.41 -2.85 -7.83
N ASP A 444 11.64 -2.91 -6.74
CA ASP A 444 10.95 -4.14 -6.33
C ASP A 444 9.93 -4.62 -7.35
N MET A 445 9.16 -3.70 -7.93
CA MET A 445 8.15 -4.04 -8.92
C MET A 445 8.72 -4.36 -10.31
N LEU A 446 10.05 -4.22 -10.49
CA LEU A 446 10.79 -4.49 -11.72
C LEU A 446 11.80 -5.65 -11.57
N ASP A 447 11.91 -6.22 -10.37
CA ASP A 447 12.91 -7.21 -10.02
C ASP A 447 12.25 -8.57 -9.77
N PRO A 448 12.53 -9.60 -10.59
CA PRO A 448 11.96 -10.94 -10.42
C PRO A 448 12.47 -11.65 -9.16
N HIS A 449 13.55 -11.15 -8.54
CA HIS A 449 14.05 -11.61 -7.24
C HIS A 449 13.46 -10.79 -6.07
N HIS A 450 12.47 -9.95 -6.35
CA HIS A 450 11.74 -9.16 -5.37
C HIS A 450 10.22 -9.27 -5.55
N ASN A 451 9.53 -8.26 -6.11
CA ASN A 451 8.07 -8.22 -6.19
C ASN A 451 7.53 -8.39 -7.63
N ALA A 452 8.39 -8.50 -8.66
CA ALA A 452 7.97 -8.65 -10.06
C ALA A 452 7.67 -10.11 -10.42
N HIS A 453 6.58 -10.65 -9.85
CA HIS A 453 6.15 -12.03 -10.06
C HIS A 453 4.62 -12.18 -9.94
N GLY A 454 4.10 -13.35 -10.34
CA GLY A 454 2.68 -13.71 -10.18
C GLY A 454 2.30 -14.05 -8.74
N ASP A 455 1.00 -14.19 -8.45
CA ASP A 455 0.47 -14.42 -7.09
C ASP A 455 0.91 -13.34 -6.07
N TYR A 456 1.07 -12.11 -6.53
CA TYR A 456 1.46 -10.99 -5.70
C TYR A 456 0.22 -10.33 -5.06
N TYR A 457 0.02 -10.56 -3.76
CA TYR A 457 -1.04 -9.94 -2.95
C TYR A 457 -2.44 -10.03 -3.61
N LEU A 458 -3.09 -8.91 -3.92
CA LEU A 458 -4.44 -8.81 -4.46
C LEU A 458 -4.45 -8.49 -5.96
N VAL A 459 -3.32 -8.72 -6.65
CA VAL A 459 -3.22 -8.50 -8.10
C VAL A 459 -3.93 -9.62 -8.85
N GLU A 460 -4.81 -9.26 -9.77
CA GLU A 460 -5.39 -10.17 -10.76
C GLU A 460 -4.56 -10.04 -12.04
N GLY A 461 -3.46 -10.80 -12.10
CA GLY A 461 -2.46 -10.72 -13.16
C GLY A 461 -1.07 -11.07 -12.66
N ASP A 462 -0.04 -10.69 -13.42
CA ASP A 462 1.35 -11.05 -13.17
C ASP A 462 2.29 -9.88 -13.51
N PHE A 463 3.25 -9.60 -12.63
CA PHE A 463 4.29 -8.58 -12.85
C PHE A 463 5.61 -9.14 -13.38
N THR A 464 5.68 -10.44 -13.68
CA THR A 464 6.82 -11.05 -14.37
C THR A 464 7.15 -10.24 -15.62
N ASP A 465 8.45 -10.06 -15.85
CA ASP A 465 9.01 -9.32 -16.99
C ASP A 465 8.58 -7.85 -17.09
N SER A 466 8.00 -7.24 -16.05
CA SER A 466 7.64 -5.81 -16.02
C SER A 466 8.79 -4.87 -16.41
N TRP A 467 10.03 -5.26 -16.10
CA TRP A 467 11.25 -4.57 -16.50
C TRP A 467 11.37 -4.35 -18.02
N GLU A 468 10.85 -5.25 -18.84
CA GLU A 468 10.98 -5.17 -20.30
C GLU A 468 10.14 -4.02 -20.91
N HIS A 469 9.30 -3.36 -20.10
CA HIS A 469 8.36 -2.34 -20.52
C HIS A 469 8.66 -0.92 -20.00
N VAL A 470 9.78 -0.72 -19.29
CA VAL A 470 10.13 0.59 -18.70
C VAL A 470 11.15 1.38 -19.55
N PRO A 471 11.24 2.71 -19.37
CA PRO A 471 12.30 3.51 -19.99
C PRO A 471 13.70 2.96 -19.66
N SER A 472 14.57 2.87 -20.66
CA SER A 472 15.90 2.27 -20.51
C SER A 472 16.90 3.11 -19.73
N ASP A 473 16.57 4.37 -19.43
CA ASP A 473 17.48 5.36 -18.82
C ASP A 473 17.19 5.64 -17.34
N LEU A 474 16.46 4.75 -16.67
CA LEU A 474 16.16 4.82 -15.25
C LEU A 474 17.37 4.46 -14.37
N LEU A 475 17.47 5.12 -13.21
CA LEU A 475 18.33 4.70 -12.09
C LEU A 475 17.55 3.77 -11.16
N ILE A 476 18.02 2.55 -10.97
CA ILE A 476 17.27 1.54 -10.23
C ILE A 476 17.70 1.53 -8.76
N ALA A 477 16.82 1.98 -7.87
CA ALA A 477 17.02 1.98 -6.42
C ALA A 477 16.74 0.59 -5.84
N VAL A 478 17.76 -0.28 -5.83
CA VAL A 478 17.69 -1.63 -5.26
C VAL A 478 17.69 -1.54 -3.76
N TRP A 479 16.62 -2.03 -3.12
CA TRP A 479 16.42 -1.85 -1.68
C TRP A 479 16.29 -3.16 -0.90
N GLY A 480 16.76 -3.13 0.35
CA GLY A 480 16.63 -4.26 1.28
C GLY A 480 17.58 -4.19 2.47
N GLY A 481 17.13 -4.70 3.62
CA GLY A 481 17.97 -4.80 4.80
C GLY A 481 19.09 -5.82 4.67
N ALA A 482 18.82 -6.97 4.04
CA ALA A 482 19.86 -7.95 3.69
C ALA A 482 20.33 -7.75 2.23
N PRO A 483 21.62 -8.01 1.92
CA PRO A 483 22.14 -7.95 0.56
C PRO A 483 21.38 -8.82 -0.44
N ARG A 484 21.09 -8.26 -1.62
CA ARG A 484 20.40 -8.94 -2.72
C ARG A 484 21.31 -9.05 -3.96
N GLU A 485 22.18 -10.06 -3.95
CA GLU A 485 23.13 -10.30 -5.04
C GLU A 485 22.43 -10.55 -6.38
N ASP A 486 21.39 -11.38 -6.39
CA ASP A 486 20.66 -11.72 -7.61
C ASP A 486 19.98 -10.48 -8.23
N SER A 487 19.40 -9.60 -7.41
CA SER A 487 18.82 -8.32 -7.84
C SER A 487 19.87 -7.41 -8.49
N LEU A 488 21.03 -7.24 -7.84
CA LEU A 488 22.11 -6.41 -8.39
C LEU A 488 22.63 -6.96 -9.71
N ARG A 489 22.85 -8.28 -9.79
CA ARG A 489 23.29 -8.95 -11.02
C ARG A 489 22.26 -8.80 -12.14
N PHE A 490 20.96 -8.96 -11.83
CA PHE A 490 19.88 -8.83 -12.80
C PHE A 490 19.92 -7.50 -13.56
N PHE A 491 20.06 -6.38 -12.86
CA PHE A 491 20.14 -5.04 -13.47
C PHE A 491 21.51 -4.76 -14.11
N ALA A 492 22.60 -5.23 -13.49
CA ALA A 492 23.94 -5.07 -14.02
C ALA A 492 24.13 -5.78 -15.37
N ASP A 493 23.60 -7.00 -15.53
CA ASP A 493 23.63 -7.78 -16.77
C ASP A 493 22.86 -7.09 -17.92
N ARG A 494 21.95 -6.17 -17.57
CA ARG A 494 21.16 -5.34 -18.49
C ARG A 494 21.75 -3.95 -18.72
N GLY A 495 22.90 -3.65 -18.10
CA GLY A 495 23.60 -2.37 -18.22
C GLY A 495 22.92 -1.21 -17.50
N SER A 496 21.96 -1.49 -16.60
CA SER A 496 21.21 -0.44 -15.89
C SER A 496 22.00 0.06 -14.68
N PRO A 497 22.08 1.39 -14.47
CA PRO A 497 22.71 1.92 -13.28
C PRO A 497 21.86 1.63 -12.04
N THR A 498 22.51 1.27 -10.94
CA THR A 498 21.82 0.96 -9.67
C THR A 498 22.24 1.91 -8.54
N LEU A 499 21.29 2.26 -7.68
CA LEU A 499 21.50 2.95 -6.41
C LEU A 499 21.11 1.97 -5.29
N ILE A 500 22.02 1.67 -4.36
CA ILE A 500 21.77 0.69 -3.31
C ILE A 500 21.15 1.38 -2.08
N ALA A 501 19.90 1.07 -1.77
CA ALA A 501 19.16 1.59 -0.64
C ALA A 501 19.11 0.57 0.51
N CYS A 502 20.12 0.60 1.38
CA CYS A 502 20.47 -0.58 2.20
C CYS A 502 20.54 -0.37 3.72
N TYR A 503 20.43 0.86 4.24
CA TYR A 503 20.17 0.99 5.67
C TYR A 503 18.70 0.63 5.93
N TYR A 504 18.40 -0.11 6.99
CA TYR A 504 17.05 -0.61 7.25
C TYR A 504 16.79 -0.71 8.75
N ASP A 505 17.00 0.41 9.44
CA ASP A 505 16.75 0.58 10.88
C ASP A 505 17.51 -0.39 11.80
N ALA A 506 18.57 -1.00 11.30
CA ALA A 506 19.44 -1.89 12.06
C ALA A 506 20.25 -1.10 13.10
N ASP A 507 20.63 -1.77 14.19
CA ASP A 507 21.45 -1.16 15.26
C ASP A 507 22.94 -1.03 14.88
N GLY A 508 23.31 -1.43 13.67
CA GLY A 508 24.67 -1.32 13.13
C GLY A 508 24.73 -1.43 11.61
N LEU A 509 25.93 -1.31 11.04
CA LEU A 509 26.17 -1.24 9.60
C LEU A 509 26.68 -2.54 8.98
N THR A 510 26.58 -3.68 9.68
CA THR A 510 27.08 -4.97 9.19
C THR A 510 26.46 -5.37 7.84
N GLN A 511 25.16 -5.15 7.65
CA GLN A 511 24.53 -5.44 6.35
C GLN A 511 24.97 -4.47 5.27
N VAL A 512 25.19 -3.20 5.61
CA VAL A 512 25.70 -2.17 4.69
C VAL A 512 27.11 -2.53 4.19
N GLN A 513 27.99 -3.03 5.06
CA GLN A 513 29.31 -3.53 4.65
C GLN A 513 29.18 -4.66 3.61
N ARG A 514 28.26 -5.60 3.82
CA ARG A 514 28.04 -6.70 2.87
C ARG A 514 27.49 -6.20 1.54
N TRP A 515 26.63 -5.19 1.56
CA TRP A 515 26.19 -4.51 0.34
C TRP A 515 27.34 -3.82 -0.39
N LEU A 516 28.26 -3.17 0.35
CA LEU A 516 29.46 -2.55 -0.22
C LEU A 516 30.38 -3.57 -0.89
N ASP A 517 30.58 -4.74 -0.26
CA ASP A 517 31.39 -5.82 -0.83
C ASP A 517 30.80 -6.34 -2.15
N LEU A 518 29.46 -6.50 -2.23
CA LEU A 518 28.77 -6.86 -3.47
C LEU A 518 28.87 -5.75 -4.51
N ALA A 519 28.70 -4.50 -4.11
CA ALA A 519 28.77 -3.36 -5.01
C ALA A 519 30.13 -3.25 -5.71
N ARG A 520 31.23 -3.50 -4.99
CA ARG A 520 32.59 -3.52 -5.56
C ARG A 520 32.78 -4.59 -6.64
N ALA A 521 32.02 -5.67 -6.58
CA ALA A 521 32.05 -6.75 -7.57
C ALA A 521 31.01 -6.56 -8.70
N THR A 522 30.13 -5.57 -8.60
CA THR A 522 28.99 -5.38 -9.51
C THR A 522 29.23 -4.12 -10.36
N PRO A 523 29.24 -4.22 -11.70
CA PRO A 523 29.38 -3.03 -12.55
C PRO A 523 28.13 -2.15 -12.45
N HIS A 524 28.27 -0.87 -12.85
CA HIS A 524 27.17 0.09 -12.95
C HIS A 524 26.48 0.47 -11.63
N VAL A 525 27.07 0.16 -10.47
CA VAL A 525 26.60 0.72 -9.19
C VAL A 525 26.95 2.21 -9.13
N SER A 526 25.92 3.05 -9.11
CA SER A 526 26.01 4.50 -9.06
C SER A 526 26.28 5.02 -7.65
N GLY A 527 25.85 4.30 -6.62
CA GLY A 527 26.10 4.67 -5.23
C GLY A 527 25.14 4.07 -4.21
N PHE A 528 24.99 4.74 -3.07
CA PHE A 528 24.26 4.26 -1.90
C PHE A 528 23.27 5.29 -1.37
N MET A 529 22.17 4.81 -0.80
CA MET A 529 21.18 5.61 -0.09
C MET A 529 20.98 5.11 1.34
N TYR A 530 21.10 6.02 2.31
CA TYR A 530 20.73 5.82 3.70
C TYR A 530 19.20 5.87 3.84
N THR A 531 18.57 4.71 3.92
CA THR A 531 17.11 4.56 4.11
C THR A 531 16.78 4.21 5.55
N THR A 532 15.80 4.88 6.15
CA THR A 532 15.28 4.54 7.49
C THR A 532 13.77 4.65 7.46
N TRP A 533 13.07 3.73 8.12
CA TRP A 533 11.62 3.74 8.26
C TRP A 533 11.19 4.03 9.70
N GLN A 534 12.15 4.15 10.62
CA GLN A 534 11.95 4.45 12.04
C GLN A 534 12.58 5.77 12.49
N ARG A 535 13.06 6.60 11.54
CA ARG A 535 13.82 7.84 11.81
C ARG A 535 15.09 7.60 12.64
N LYS A 536 15.75 6.45 12.44
CA LYS A 536 17.07 6.17 13.03
C LYS A 536 18.14 6.84 12.16
N TYR A 537 18.64 8.00 12.59
CA TYR A 537 19.72 8.76 11.91
C TYR A 537 21.01 8.83 12.73
N ALA A 538 21.15 7.97 13.75
CA ALA A 538 22.33 7.98 14.62
C ALA A 538 23.59 7.48 13.91
N LEU A 539 23.45 6.67 12.86
CA LEU A 539 24.55 6.05 12.10
C LEU A 539 24.85 6.76 10.77
N LEU A 540 24.39 8.01 10.62
CA LEU A 540 24.41 8.72 9.34
C LEU A 540 25.86 9.01 8.88
N GLU A 541 26.71 9.46 9.79
CA GLU A 541 28.13 9.75 9.55
C GLU A 541 28.91 8.46 9.31
N GLU A 542 28.72 7.44 10.16
CA GLU A 542 29.41 6.15 10.01
C GLU A 542 29.04 5.47 8.70
N PHE A 543 27.79 5.57 8.26
CA PHE A 543 27.38 5.06 6.96
C PHE A 543 28.13 5.74 5.83
N SER A 544 28.23 7.08 5.83
CA SER A 544 28.94 7.80 4.77
C SER A 544 30.42 7.47 4.76
N ALA A 545 31.04 7.38 5.93
CA ALA A 545 32.44 7.00 6.06
C ALA A 545 32.69 5.58 5.53
N LEU A 546 31.75 4.66 5.74
CA LEU A 546 31.82 3.29 5.26
C LEU A 546 31.73 3.23 3.72
N VAL A 547 30.69 3.81 3.14
CA VAL A 547 30.46 3.71 1.69
C VAL A 547 31.39 4.61 0.87
N GLY A 548 31.95 5.67 1.47
CA GLY A 548 32.95 6.54 0.85
C GLY A 548 34.40 6.08 1.04
N SER A 549 34.64 4.94 1.69
CA SER A 549 35.97 4.35 1.82
C SER A 549 36.28 3.49 0.60
N ASP A 550 37.07 4.04 -0.34
CA ASP A 550 37.59 3.29 -1.49
C ASP A 550 38.46 2.11 -1.03
#